data_AF-A0A1Y3MTQ0-F1
#
_entry.id   AF-A0A1Y3MTQ0-F1
#
_cell.length_a   1.000
_cell.length_b   1.000
_cell.length_c   1.000
_cell.angle_alpha   90.00
_cell.angle_beta   90.00
_cell.angle_gamma   90.00
#
_symmetry.space_group_name_H-M   'P 1'
#
loop_
_entity.id
_entity.type
_entity.pdbx_description
1 polymer ?
#
loop_
_entity_poly.entity_id
_entity_poly.type
_entity_poly.pdbx_seq_one_letter_code
_entity_poly.pdbx_strand_id
1 'polypeptide(L)'
;MYQENIIQAKLEYTKEDTFPFIVNIIFKSFIGNFFFPWLLLVLFLNRNRWKRSVIYLLIAFWVLFSIGIFFSNISYTIFHSSSINSNNAYQYIFWINTIYGFFFYMAEIVGNWYLLIRTKAILGNQKIPVVYVTCEVNLNVEEINTASSPDSIHSNGKGITN
;
A
#
# COMPACT_ATOMS: atom_id res chain seq x y z
N MET A 1 -38.67 23.46 -6.35
CA MET A 1 -38.26 24.08 -7.63
C MET A 1 -36.91 24.81 -7.57
N TYR A 2 -36.73 25.97 -6.91
CA TYR A 2 -35.40 26.67 -6.91
C TYR A 2 -34.29 25.90 -6.17
N GLN A 3 -34.60 25.30 -5.03
CA GLN A 3 -33.65 24.49 -4.25
C GLN A 3 -33.23 23.20 -4.96
N GLU A 4 -34.13 22.57 -5.71
CA GLU A 4 -33.83 21.35 -6.48
C GLU A 4 -32.86 21.66 -7.61
N ASN A 5 -33.00 22.80 -8.28
CA ASN A 5 -32.07 23.22 -9.34
C ASN A 5 -30.67 23.51 -8.81
N ILE A 6 -30.54 24.07 -7.61
CA ILE A 6 -29.25 24.29 -6.95
C ILE A 6 -28.60 22.95 -6.57
N ILE A 7 -29.38 22.00 -6.06
CA ILE A 7 -28.89 20.67 -5.70
C ILE A 7 -28.44 19.90 -6.95
N GLN A 8 -29.20 19.96 -8.05
CA GLN A 8 -28.84 19.33 -9.32
C GLN A 8 -27.57 19.96 -9.91
N ALA A 9 -27.47 21.29 -9.96
CA ALA A 9 -26.27 21.98 -10.44
C ALA A 9 -25.02 21.65 -9.60
N LYS A 10 -25.17 21.50 -8.27
CA LYS A 10 -24.07 21.12 -7.38
C LYS A 10 -23.66 19.65 -7.55
N LEU A 11 -24.63 18.75 -7.79
CA LEU A 11 -24.37 17.34 -8.11
C LEU A 11 -23.70 17.15 -9.48
N GLU A 12 -24.06 17.97 -10.45
CA GLU A 12 -23.53 17.94 -11.81
C GLU A 12 -22.08 18.47 -11.85
N TYR A 13 -21.82 19.60 -11.17
CA TYR A 13 -20.47 20.15 -10.99
C TYR A 13 -19.54 19.19 -10.23
N THR A 14 -20.05 18.51 -9.19
CA THR A 14 -19.23 17.55 -8.42
C THR A 14 -18.89 16.31 -9.26
N LYS A 15 -19.76 15.87 -10.19
CA LYS A 15 -19.49 14.70 -11.05
C LYS A 15 -18.43 14.98 -12.11
N GLU A 16 -18.40 16.19 -12.68
CA GLU A 16 -17.48 16.55 -13.77
C GLU A 16 -16.01 16.54 -13.31
N ASP A 17 -15.75 16.97 -12.07
CA ASP A 17 -14.38 17.01 -11.50
C ASP A 17 -13.92 15.67 -10.89
N THR A 18 -14.85 14.76 -10.60
CA THR A 18 -14.53 13.48 -9.93
C THR A 18 -13.80 12.50 -10.85
N PHE A 19 -14.17 12.45 -12.13
CA PHE A 19 -13.52 11.55 -13.10
C PHE A 19 -12.03 11.84 -13.32
N PRO A 20 -11.60 13.08 -13.68
CA PRO A 20 -10.19 13.39 -13.85
C PRO A 20 -9.39 13.19 -12.56
N PHE A 21 -10.01 13.43 -11.41
CA PHE A 21 -9.42 13.19 -10.10
C PHE A 21 -9.12 11.71 -9.85
N ILE A 22 -10.09 10.81 -10.07
CA ILE A 22 -9.91 9.37 -9.92
C ILE A 22 -8.84 8.85 -10.90
N VAL A 23 -8.89 9.30 -12.15
CA VAL A 23 -7.88 8.93 -13.16
C VAL A 23 -6.49 9.35 -12.70
N ASN A 24 -6.32 10.57 -12.19
CA ASN A 24 -5.03 11.04 -11.67
C ASN A 24 -4.53 10.18 -10.50
N ILE A 25 -5.40 9.79 -9.56
CA ILE A 25 -5.04 8.87 -8.47
C ILE A 25 -4.55 7.53 -9.02
N ILE A 26 -5.26 6.93 -9.99
CA ILE A 26 -4.86 5.67 -10.60
C ILE A 26 -3.51 5.83 -11.29
N PHE A 27 -3.33 6.86 -12.11
CA PHE A 27 -2.06 7.10 -12.81
C PHE A 27 -0.91 7.27 -11.82
N LYS A 28 -1.10 8.04 -10.75
CA LYS A 28 -0.09 8.25 -9.71
C LYS A 28 0.23 6.95 -8.96
N SER A 29 -0.77 6.14 -8.63
CA SER A 29 -0.58 4.88 -7.91
C SER A 29 0.14 3.81 -8.74
N PHE A 30 -0.14 3.72 -10.05
CA PHE A 30 0.37 2.66 -10.91
C PHE A 30 1.64 3.06 -11.67
N ILE A 31 1.66 4.24 -12.30
CA ILE A 31 2.80 4.72 -13.11
C ILE A 31 3.80 5.48 -12.25
N GLY A 32 3.33 6.24 -11.25
CA GLY A 32 4.21 7.00 -10.35
C GLY A 32 5.00 6.15 -9.36
N ASN A 33 4.76 4.84 -9.35
CA ASN A 33 5.43 3.90 -8.46
C ASN A 33 6.87 3.64 -8.95
N PHE A 34 7.85 3.74 -8.04
CA PHE A 34 9.26 3.46 -8.31
C PHE A 34 9.52 2.06 -8.90
N PHE A 35 8.65 1.09 -8.58
CA PHE A 35 8.76 -0.28 -9.11
C PHE A 35 8.29 -0.42 -10.56
N PHE A 36 7.57 0.56 -11.11
CA PHE A 36 7.01 0.47 -12.46
C PHE A 36 8.07 0.52 -13.57
N PRO A 37 9.03 1.48 -13.59
CA PRO A 37 10.14 1.45 -14.54
C PRO A 37 10.97 0.16 -14.43
N TRP A 38 11.13 -0.35 -13.21
CA TRP A 38 11.83 -1.60 -12.95
C TRP A 38 11.10 -2.80 -13.56
N LEU A 39 9.77 -2.88 -13.39
CA LEU A 39 8.93 -3.89 -14.02
C LEU A 39 9.06 -3.86 -15.55
N LEU A 40 8.96 -2.67 -16.15
CA LEU A 40 9.12 -2.49 -17.59
C LEU A 40 10.51 -2.92 -18.06
N LEU A 41 11.57 -2.59 -17.32
CA LEU A 41 12.93 -3.01 -17.63
C LEU A 41 13.06 -4.54 -17.64
N VAL A 42 12.53 -5.22 -16.62
CA VAL A 42 12.56 -6.68 -16.53
C VAL A 42 11.74 -7.32 -17.63
N LEU A 43 10.57 -6.75 -17.96
CA LEU A 43 9.72 -7.23 -19.04
C LEU A 43 10.38 -7.07 -20.41
N PHE A 44 11.03 -5.92 -20.63
CA PHE A 44 11.78 -5.62 -21.85
C PHE A 44 12.97 -6.58 -22.01
N LEU A 45 13.75 -6.80 -20.95
CA LEU A 45 14.90 -7.71 -20.98
C LEU A 45 14.49 -9.17 -21.24
N ASN A 46 13.31 -9.58 -20.77
CA ASN A 46 12.79 -10.93 -20.92
C ASN A 46 11.80 -11.10 -22.08
N ARG A 47 11.74 -10.15 -23.03
CA ARG A 47 10.75 -10.15 -24.14
C ARG A 47 10.75 -11.43 -24.99
N ASN A 48 11.84 -12.19 -25.05
CA ASN A 48 11.89 -13.46 -25.80
C ASN A 48 11.53 -14.71 -24.98
N ARG A 49 11.41 -14.61 -23.64
CA ARG A 49 11.19 -15.77 -22.75
C ARG A 49 10.16 -15.48 -21.65
N TRP A 50 8.92 -15.21 -22.05
CA TRP A 50 7.81 -14.88 -21.15
C TRP A 50 7.37 -16.03 -20.22
N LYS A 51 7.75 -17.28 -20.50
CA LYS A 51 7.35 -18.47 -19.71
C LYS A 51 8.03 -18.59 -18.35
N ARG A 52 8.86 -17.62 -17.93
CA ARG A 52 9.51 -17.65 -16.61
C ARG A 52 8.51 -17.26 -15.53
N SER A 53 8.28 -18.14 -14.56
CA SER A 53 7.44 -17.91 -13.37
C SER A 53 7.75 -16.60 -12.64
N VAL A 54 9.01 -16.17 -12.71
CA VAL A 54 9.51 -14.90 -12.18
C VAL A 54 8.75 -13.68 -12.71
N ILE A 55 8.39 -13.65 -13.99
CA ILE A 55 7.73 -12.50 -14.61
C ILE A 55 6.31 -12.36 -14.04
N TYR A 56 5.60 -13.48 -13.89
CA TYR A 56 4.26 -13.49 -13.30
C TYR A 56 4.26 -13.03 -11.83
N LEU A 57 5.27 -13.41 -11.05
CA LEU A 57 5.42 -12.94 -9.68
C LEU A 57 5.71 -11.44 -9.61
N LEU A 58 6.56 -10.90 -10.49
CA LEU A 58 6.81 -9.46 -10.55
C LEU A 58 5.55 -8.66 -10.91
N ILE A 59 4.77 -9.15 -11.87
CA ILE A 59 3.50 -8.52 -12.26
C ILE A 59 2.51 -8.59 -11.09
N ALA A 60 2.37 -9.74 -10.43
CA ALA A 60 1.50 -9.90 -9.28
C ALA A 60 1.90 -8.98 -8.12
N PHE A 61 3.20 -8.90 -7.81
CA PHE A 61 3.75 -7.98 -6.81
C PHE A 61 3.38 -6.52 -7.13
N TRP A 62 3.64 -6.09 -8.36
CA TRP A 62 3.36 -4.72 -8.78
C TRP A 62 1.86 -4.39 -8.73
N VAL A 63 0.99 -5.32 -9.16
CA VAL A 63 -0.47 -5.14 -9.09
C VAL A 63 -0.93 -5.01 -7.64
N LEU A 64 -0.54 -5.94 -6.75
CA LEU A 64 -0.92 -5.90 -5.34
C LEU A 64 -0.46 -4.63 -4.65
N PHE A 65 0.80 -4.24 -4.86
CA PHE A 65 1.36 -3.04 -4.26
C PHE A 65 0.72 -1.76 -4.79
N SER A 66 0.42 -1.69 -6.10
CA SER A 66 -0.27 -0.53 -6.71
C SER A 66 -1.72 -0.41 -6.22
N ILE A 67 -2.41 -1.53 -6.02
CA ILE A 67 -3.73 -1.55 -5.38
C ILE A 67 -3.66 -1.03 -3.95
N GLY A 68 -2.64 -1.43 -3.17
CA GLY A 68 -2.38 -0.87 -1.86
C GLY A 68 -2.24 0.66 -1.90
N ILE A 69 -1.32 1.18 -2.73
CA ILE A 69 -1.11 2.64 -2.88
C ILE A 69 -2.41 3.36 -3.28
N PHE A 70 -3.22 2.76 -4.15
CA PHE A 70 -4.52 3.29 -4.51
C PHE A 70 -5.45 3.46 -3.30
N PHE A 71 -5.60 2.43 -2.45
CA PHE A 71 -6.39 2.55 -1.22
C PHE A 71 -5.82 3.56 -0.22
N SER A 72 -4.49 3.66 -0.12
CA SER A 72 -3.83 4.67 0.72
C SER A 72 -4.14 6.09 0.25
N ASN A 73 -4.06 6.35 -1.06
CA ASN A 73 -4.38 7.65 -1.65
C ASN A 73 -5.87 8.02 -1.49
N ILE A 74 -6.77 7.03 -1.58
CA ILE A 74 -8.19 7.22 -1.28
C ILE A 74 -8.40 7.60 0.19
N SER A 75 -7.79 6.85 1.11
CA SER A 75 -7.86 7.10 2.56
C SER A 75 -7.43 8.53 2.90
N TYR A 76 -6.28 8.94 2.34
CA TYR A 76 -5.75 10.30 2.50
C TYR A 76 -6.71 11.37 1.98
N THR A 77 -7.32 11.14 0.81
CA THR A 77 -8.28 12.07 0.22
C THR A 77 -9.55 12.19 1.05
N ILE A 78 -10.10 11.07 1.53
CA ILE A 78 -11.32 11.06 2.36
C ILE A 78 -11.06 11.78 3.69
N PHE A 79 -9.89 11.56 4.30
CA PHE A 79 -9.49 12.23 5.52
C PHE A 79 -9.38 13.75 5.34
N HIS A 80 -8.80 14.20 4.22
CA HIS A 80 -8.60 15.64 3.98
C HIS A 80 -9.86 16.37 3.51
N SER A 81 -10.79 15.65 2.85
CA SER A 81 -12.06 16.21 2.35
C SER A 81 -13.18 16.24 3.40
N SER A 82 -13.13 15.36 4.40
CA SER A 82 -14.14 15.31 5.45
C SER A 82 -13.82 16.32 6.54
N SER A 83 -14.74 17.24 6.83
CA SER A 83 -14.65 18.04 8.06
C SER A 83 -14.61 17.08 9.25
N ILE A 84 -13.59 17.22 10.10
CA ILE A 84 -13.08 16.34 11.17
C ILE A 84 -14.13 15.76 12.16
N ASN A 85 -15.40 16.16 12.08
CA ASN A 85 -16.47 15.84 13.05
C ASN A 85 -17.46 14.74 12.65
N SER A 86 -17.29 14.02 11.54
CA SER A 86 -18.20 12.91 11.21
C SER A 86 -17.64 11.58 11.75
N ASN A 87 -18.30 11.02 12.77
CA ASN A 87 -17.93 9.71 13.35
C ASN A 87 -17.88 8.59 12.29
N ASN A 88 -18.65 8.76 11.21
CA ASN A 88 -18.70 7.84 10.08
C ASN A 88 -17.40 7.88 9.24
N ALA A 89 -16.76 9.05 9.08
CA ALA A 89 -15.52 9.17 8.29
C ALA A 89 -14.37 8.32 8.88
N TYR A 90 -14.23 8.29 10.21
CA TYR A 90 -13.23 7.46 10.88
C TYR A 90 -13.44 5.97 10.63
N GLN A 91 -14.70 5.52 10.64
CA GLN A 91 -15.03 4.12 10.36
C GLN A 91 -14.66 3.74 8.92
N TYR A 92 -14.97 4.59 7.93
CA TYR A 92 -14.58 4.34 6.53
C TYR A 92 -13.06 4.32 6.34
N ILE A 93 -12.34 5.26 6.96
CA ILE A 93 -10.88 5.31 6.91
C ILE A 93 -10.26 4.05 7.52
N PHE A 94 -10.79 3.58 8.65
CA PHE A 94 -10.35 2.35 9.29
C PHE A 94 -10.45 1.16 8.32
N TRP A 95 -11.63 0.95 7.71
CA TRP A 95 -11.83 -0.15 6.76
C TRP A 95 -10.92 -0.04 5.53
N ILE A 96 -10.74 1.16 4.98
CA ILE A 96 -9.87 1.39 3.83
C ILE A 96 -8.40 1.11 4.21
N ASN A 97 -7.96 1.52 5.39
CA ASN A 97 -6.62 1.24 5.88
C ASN A 97 -6.40 -0.26 6.15
N THR A 98 -7.42 -0.99 6.61
CA THR A 98 -7.35 -2.46 6.74
C THR A 98 -7.17 -3.12 5.37
N ILE A 99 -7.91 -2.67 4.35
CA ILE A 99 -7.79 -3.17 2.98
C ILE A 99 -6.40 -2.84 2.42
N TYR A 100 -5.92 -1.62 2.62
CA TYR A 100 -4.55 -1.22 2.28
C TYR A 100 -3.52 -2.17 2.89
N GLY A 101 -3.59 -2.40 4.20
CA GLY A 101 -2.69 -3.30 4.91
C GLY A 101 -2.72 -4.72 4.35
N PHE A 102 -3.91 -5.25 4.07
CA PHE A 102 -4.07 -6.57 3.46
C PHE A 102 -3.35 -6.69 2.11
N PHE A 103 -3.51 -5.72 1.21
CA PHE A 103 -2.84 -5.74 -0.09
C PHE A 103 -1.32 -5.56 0.04
N PHE A 104 -0.88 -4.75 0.99
CA PHE A 104 0.54 -4.54 1.28
C PHE A 104 1.20 -5.83 1.78
N TYR A 105 0.61 -6.51 2.78
CA TYR A 105 1.10 -7.79 3.27
C TYR A 105 1.10 -8.88 2.19
N MET A 106 0.06 -8.92 1.35
CA MET A 106 0.04 -9.84 0.21
C MET A 106 1.17 -9.56 -0.79
N ALA A 107 1.49 -8.29 -1.04
CA ALA A 107 2.62 -7.93 -1.88
C ALA A 107 3.94 -8.39 -1.25
N GLU A 108 4.15 -8.22 0.05
CA GLU A 108 5.35 -8.71 0.75
C GLU A 108 5.52 -10.21 0.66
N ILE A 109 4.44 -10.98 0.86
CA ILE A 109 4.44 -12.43 0.68
C ILE A 109 4.94 -12.77 -0.73
N VAL A 110 4.36 -12.18 -1.77
CA VAL A 110 4.78 -12.41 -3.17
C VAL A 110 6.24 -12.00 -3.40
N GLY A 111 6.70 -10.90 -2.78
CA GLY A 111 8.10 -10.47 -2.81
C GLY A 111 9.06 -11.51 -2.23
N ASN A 112 8.69 -12.14 -1.12
CA ASN A 112 9.47 -13.21 -0.50
C ASN A 112 9.55 -14.45 -1.40
N TRP A 113 8.44 -14.84 -2.04
CA TRP A 113 8.44 -15.93 -3.03
C TRP A 113 9.38 -15.67 -4.21
N TYR A 114 9.44 -14.42 -4.69
CA TYR A 114 10.37 -14.03 -5.75
C TYR A 114 11.83 -14.21 -5.32
N LEU A 115 12.19 -13.80 -4.10
CA LEU A 115 13.54 -13.94 -3.56
C LEU A 115 13.94 -15.42 -3.41
N LEU A 116 13.02 -16.28 -2.97
CA LEU A 116 13.23 -17.73 -2.86
C LEU A 116 13.52 -18.39 -4.22
N ILE A 117 12.77 -18.03 -5.26
CA ILE A 117 13.00 -18.57 -6.60
C ILE A 117 14.34 -18.10 -7.17
N ARG A 118 14.73 -16.85 -6.95
CA ARG A 118 16.00 -16.31 -7.44
C ARG A 118 17.20 -16.96 -6.74
N THR A 119 17.13 -17.13 -5.42
CA THR A 119 18.20 -17.79 -4.65
C THR A 119 18.33 -19.26 -5.03
N LYS A 120 17.23 -19.98 -5.23
CA LYS A 120 17.25 -21.37 -5.74
C LYS A 120 17.92 -21.50 -7.11
N ALA A 121 17.70 -20.53 -8.01
CA ALA A 121 18.34 -20.53 -9.32
C ALA A 121 19.86 -20.31 -9.25
N ILE A 122 20.35 -19.58 -8.23
CA ILE A 122 21.78 -19.28 -8.04
C ILE A 122 22.49 -20.42 -7.30
N LEU A 123 21.87 -20.99 -6.25
CA LEU A 123 22.48 -22.02 -5.41
C LEU A 123 22.35 -23.45 -5.96
N GLY A 124 21.48 -23.69 -6.94
CA GLY A 124 21.28 -25.02 -7.51
C GLY A 124 20.67 -26.03 -6.53
N ASN A 125 21.23 -27.24 -6.45
CA ASN A 125 20.65 -28.39 -5.71
C ASN A 125 21.11 -28.48 -4.24
N GLN A 126 21.80 -27.47 -3.72
CA GLN A 126 22.22 -27.46 -2.30
C GLN A 126 21.04 -27.12 -1.40
N LYS A 127 20.89 -27.81 -0.27
CA LYS A 127 19.79 -27.62 0.69
C LYS A 127 19.88 -26.20 1.26
N ILE A 128 18.79 -25.45 1.23
CA ILE A 128 18.72 -24.03 1.60
C ILE A 128 17.96 -23.86 2.93
N PRO A 129 18.57 -24.11 4.11
CA PRO A 129 17.94 -23.74 5.38
C PRO A 129 18.04 -22.24 5.68
N VAL A 130 19.05 -21.54 5.11
CA VAL A 130 19.37 -20.15 5.46
C VAL A 130 18.31 -19.14 4.98
N VAL A 131 17.69 -19.36 3.82
CA VAL A 131 16.68 -18.44 3.26
C VAL A 131 15.36 -18.47 4.04
N TYR A 132 15.01 -19.62 4.63
CA TYR A 132 13.86 -19.73 5.53
C TYR A 132 14.09 -18.94 6.83
N VAL A 133 15.29 -19.06 7.41
CA VAL A 133 15.67 -18.34 8.63
C VAL A 133 15.73 -16.82 8.42
N THR A 134 16.17 -16.34 7.25
CA THR A 134 16.19 -14.89 6.98
C THR A 134 14.78 -14.30 6.79
N CYS A 135 13.82 -15.08 6.28
CA CYS A 135 12.42 -14.64 6.13
C CYS A 135 11.70 -14.54 7.49
N GLU A 136 11.93 -15.48 8.41
CA GLU A 136 11.34 -15.44 9.76
C GLU A 136 11.95 -14.32 10.62
N VAL A 137 13.25 -14.06 10.50
CA VAL A 137 13.93 -13.01 11.27
C VAL A 137 13.52 -11.60 10.83
N ASN A 138 13.30 -11.34 9.54
CA ASN A 138 12.86 -10.01 9.09
C ASN A 138 11.44 -9.65 9.55
N LEU A 139 10.53 -10.63 9.63
CA LEU A 139 9.16 -10.43 10.12
C LEU A 139 9.13 -10.03 11.61
N ASN A 140 10.01 -10.60 12.44
CA ASN A 140 10.06 -10.27 13.87
C ASN A 140 10.72 -8.92 14.17
N VAL A 141 11.61 -8.41 13.31
CA VAL A 141 12.35 -7.18 13.57
C VAL A 141 11.50 -5.92 13.36
N GLU A 142 10.53 -5.94 12.44
CA GLU A 142 9.59 -4.81 12.27
C GLU A 142 8.65 -4.65 13.47
N GLU A 143 8.18 -5.76 14.07
CA GLU A 143 7.30 -5.74 15.23
C GLU A 143 7.98 -5.16 16.48
N ILE A 144 9.30 -5.40 16.64
CA ILE A 144 10.11 -4.87 17.76
C ILE A 144 10.42 -3.38 17.59
N ASN A 145 10.58 -2.90 16.35
CA ASN A 145 10.86 -1.48 16.08
C ASN A 145 9.62 -0.59 16.25
N THR A 146 8.42 -1.12 16.01
CA THR A 146 7.16 -0.39 16.32
C THR A 146 6.80 -0.40 17.80
N ALA A 147 7.27 -1.40 18.57
CA ALA A 147 7.03 -1.49 20.01
C ALA A 147 7.97 -0.62 20.86
N SER A 148 9.01 -0.03 20.26
CA SER A 148 10.08 0.69 20.98
C SER A 148 10.07 2.21 20.80
N SER A 149 9.07 2.82 20.15
CA SER A 149 8.90 4.28 20.12
C SER A 149 8.24 4.76 21.42
N PRO A 150 8.97 5.35 22.39
CA PRO A 150 8.46 5.70 23.71
C PRO A 150 8.10 7.19 23.74
N ASP A 151 7.18 7.63 22.88
CA ASP A 151 6.76 9.04 22.81
C ASP A 151 5.26 9.20 23.14
N SER A 152 4.85 8.87 24.37
CA SER A 152 3.74 9.55 25.06
C SER A 152 3.50 9.04 26.49
N ILE A 153 4.51 9.03 27.37
CA ILE A 153 4.26 9.03 28.82
C ILE A 153 5.22 10.03 29.49
N HIS A 154 5.01 11.31 29.25
CA HIS A 154 5.57 12.33 30.13
C HIS A 154 4.74 13.62 30.10
N SER A 155 3.67 13.67 30.90
CA SER A 155 3.28 14.87 31.66
C SER A 155 1.92 14.64 32.34
N ASN A 156 1.93 14.14 33.58
CA ASN A 156 1.10 14.71 34.64
C ASN A 156 1.45 14.06 35.98
N GLY A 157 2.13 14.82 36.84
CA GLY A 157 2.46 14.36 38.18
C GLY A 157 3.56 15.17 38.83
N LYS A 158 3.32 16.46 39.09
CA LYS A 158 4.06 17.21 40.11
C LYS A 158 3.28 18.44 40.54
N GLY A 159 2.84 18.44 41.80
CA GLY A 159 2.19 19.60 42.41
C GLY A 159 1.50 19.31 43.75
N ILE A 160 2.15 18.62 44.70
CA ILE A 160 1.81 18.69 46.13
C ILE A 160 3.13 18.76 46.91
N THR A 161 3.12 19.52 48.02
CA THR A 161 4.18 19.95 48.96
C THR A 161 4.70 21.37 48.65
N ASN A 162 4.59 22.38 49.52
CA ASN A 162 4.30 22.45 50.96
C ASN A 162 3.25 23.51 51.29
#